data_AF-A0A0F8XY18-F1
#
_entry.id   AF-A0A0F8XY18-F1
#
_cell.length_a   1.000
_cell.length_b   1.000
_cell.length_c   1.000
_cell.angle_alpha   90.00
_cell.angle_beta   90.00
_cell.angle_gamma   90.00
#
_symmetry.space_group_name_H-M   'P 1'
#
loop_
_entity.id
_entity.type
_entity.pdbx_description
1 polymer ?
#
loop_
_entity_poly.entity_id
_entity_poly.type
_entity_poly.pdbx_seq_one_letter_code
_entity_poly.pdbx_strand_id
1 'polypeptide(L)'
;NIEECTEGENFDLNFQDSRFRDDGDVTQALAEGEVLEAEYRIPYLAHAPLEPMSVVVKLEKGRVDIWTGTQIPRFMQANVAALTGIDAENVHIHVLMSGGSFGRRLEDDYTLRAVEVAMQMPGTPIKMVWSREEDFMHDYPRPLAMARAQGKVTDGKLAAFDMAIAAPSVAESQMARVNQPIFGPDIFIVAGAWDQPFAIPDYRVTGHRVPAMVPVSSWRSVGASGNSFLHESFMDELCHEAAADPLEERLRLCTHDASRKVLEAVGEMSDWGAELGPGRGRGLAFCLSFGVPVAEVVEVRQTDAGLKIDRVFVAAEVGRVLDPVNFEAQLSGAVIWGLGHAMNCELTYRDGVPQQDNYHLYEGLRLYQTPRIEVRGLENGGKLPVFG
;
A
#
# COMPACT_ATOMS: atom_id res chain seq x y z
N ASN A 1 -14.54 14.37 9.37
CA ASN A 1 -14.85 13.09 10.05
C ASN A 1 -15.30 12.08 9.00
N ILE A 2 -14.99 10.78 9.15
CA ILE A 2 -15.41 9.71 8.22
C ILE A 2 -16.93 9.67 7.99
N GLU A 3 -17.72 10.23 8.91
CA GLU A 3 -19.18 10.32 8.82
C GLU A 3 -19.68 11.31 7.74
N GLU A 4 -18.95 12.38 7.43
CA GLU A 4 -19.33 13.33 6.35
C GLU A 4 -19.05 12.78 4.94
N CYS A 5 -18.30 11.69 4.81
CA CYS A 5 -18.02 11.03 3.53
C CYS A 5 -19.10 10.02 3.10
N THR A 6 -20.22 9.94 3.82
CA THR A 6 -21.25 8.90 3.65
C THR A 6 -22.43 9.30 2.76
N GLU A 7 -22.57 10.59 2.44
CA GLU A 7 -23.52 11.05 1.42
C GLU A 7 -22.91 10.79 0.03
N GLY A 8 -23.69 10.23 -0.90
CA GLY A 8 -23.25 9.56 -2.13
C GLY A 8 -22.53 10.40 -3.20
N GLU A 9 -21.91 11.53 -2.84
CA GLU A 9 -21.22 12.46 -3.75
C GLU A 9 -19.83 11.94 -4.19
N ASN A 10 -19.14 11.12 -3.38
CA ASN A 10 -17.77 10.68 -3.68
C ASN A 10 -17.65 9.68 -4.84
N PHE A 11 -18.76 9.03 -5.23
CA PHE A 11 -18.85 8.11 -6.37
C PHE A 11 -19.59 8.74 -7.56
N ASP A 12 -19.76 10.08 -7.55
CA ASP A 12 -20.30 10.83 -8.69
C ASP A 12 -19.34 10.76 -9.89
N LEU A 13 -19.92 10.80 -11.09
CA LEU A 13 -19.21 10.91 -12.37
C LEU A 13 -18.30 12.15 -12.42
N ASN A 14 -18.65 13.22 -11.68
CA ASN A 14 -17.82 14.41 -11.58
C ASN A 14 -16.46 14.16 -10.92
N PHE A 15 -16.36 13.12 -10.09
CA PHE A 15 -15.10 12.70 -9.46
C PHE A 15 -14.47 11.48 -10.15
N GLN A 16 -15.10 10.94 -11.21
CA GLN A 16 -14.54 9.79 -11.92
C GLN A 16 -13.19 10.18 -12.55
N ASP A 17 -12.15 9.46 -12.14
CA ASP A 17 -10.78 9.67 -12.55
C ASP A 17 -10.37 8.68 -13.64
N SER A 18 -10.62 7.39 -13.40
CA SER A 18 -10.18 6.30 -14.28
C SER A 18 -11.21 5.18 -14.37
N ARG A 19 -11.13 4.43 -15.47
CA ARG A 19 -11.72 3.11 -15.61
C ARG A 19 -10.81 2.28 -16.51
N PHE A 20 -9.73 1.76 -15.94
CA PHE A 20 -8.73 0.99 -16.69
C PHE A 20 -9.16 -0.46 -16.97
N ARG A 21 -10.14 -0.97 -16.21
CA ARG A 21 -10.75 -2.30 -16.36
C ARG A 21 -12.25 -2.13 -16.61
N ASP A 22 -12.74 -2.59 -17.76
CA ASP A 22 -14.15 -2.54 -18.17
C ASP A 22 -14.41 -3.67 -19.19
N ASP A 23 -14.30 -4.91 -18.74
CA ASP A 23 -14.48 -6.11 -19.55
C ASP A 23 -15.95 -6.57 -19.48
N GLY A 24 -16.53 -7.00 -20.60
CA GLY A 24 -17.91 -7.50 -20.67
C GLY A 24 -18.97 -6.39 -20.70
N ASP A 25 -20.19 -6.71 -20.26
CA ASP A 25 -21.29 -5.75 -20.05
C ASP A 25 -21.76 -5.82 -18.59
N VAL A 26 -20.95 -5.22 -17.71
CA VAL A 26 -21.20 -5.16 -16.26
C VAL A 26 -22.55 -4.54 -15.94
N THR A 27 -22.98 -3.54 -16.72
CA THR A 27 -24.27 -2.88 -16.50
C THR A 27 -25.42 -3.85 -16.74
N GLN A 28 -25.38 -4.62 -17.83
CA GLN A 28 -26.39 -5.63 -18.12
C GLN A 28 -26.32 -6.79 -17.11
N ALA A 29 -25.13 -7.25 -16.76
CA ALA A 29 -24.94 -8.39 -15.86
C ALA A 29 -25.55 -8.15 -14.47
N LEU A 30 -25.49 -6.90 -13.99
CA LEU A 30 -26.00 -6.46 -12.69
C LEU A 30 -27.44 -5.91 -12.72
N ALA A 31 -28.08 -5.79 -13.90
CA ALA A 31 -29.39 -5.15 -14.03
C ALA A 31 -30.55 -5.98 -13.43
N GLU A 32 -30.43 -7.30 -13.42
CA GLU A 32 -31.47 -8.23 -12.99
C GLU A 32 -30.90 -9.36 -12.12
N GLY A 33 -31.72 -9.89 -11.22
CA GLY A 33 -31.33 -10.97 -10.30
C GLY A 33 -30.74 -10.47 -8.99
N GLU A 34 -30.24 -11.42 -8.20
CA GLU A 34 -29.60 -11.12 -6.92
C GLU A 34 -28.15 -10.64 -7.15
N VAL A 35 -27.80 -9.55 -6.47
CA VAL A 35 -26.49 -8.91 -6.53
C VAL A 35 -25.99 -8.78 -5.09
N LEU A 36 -24.75 -9.20 -4.86
CA LEU A 36 -24.06 -8.96 -3.60
C LEU A 36 -23.47 -7.56 -3.62
N GLU A 37 -23.67 -6.80 -2.55
CA GLU A 37 -23.12 -5.45 -2.39
C GLU A 37 -22.28 -5.36 -1.12
N ALA A 38 -21.16 -4.65 -1.20
CA ALA A 38 -20.31 -4.39 -0.04
C ALA A 38 -19.72 -2.99 -0.08
N GLU A 39 -19.47 -2.42 1.11
CA GLU A 39 -18.71 -1.19 1.28
C GLU A 39 -17.51 -1.44 2.19
N TYR A 40 -16.33 -1.00 1.76
CA TYR A 40 -15.07 -1.15 2.48
C TYR A 40 -14.44 0.21 2.71
N ARG A 41 -13.67 0.32 3.80
CA ARG A 41 -12.91 1.52 4.13
C ARG A 41 -11.54 1.14 4.63
N ILE A 42 -10.54 1.92 4.27
CA ILE A 42 -9.19 1.82 4.83
C ILE A 42 -8.76 3.18 5.38
N PRO A 43 -8.12 3.23 6.56
CA PRO A 43 -7.75 4.48 7.20
C PRO A 43 -6.48 5.07 6.56
N TYR A 44 -6.21 6.33 6.90
CA TYR A 44 -4.87 6.88 6.77
C TYR A 44 -3.90 6.06 7.61
N LEU A 45 -2.69 5.83 7.10
CA LEU A 45 -1.64 5.11 7.82
C LEU A 45 -0.34 5.89 7.77
N ALA A 46 0.29 6.04 8.93
CA ALA A 46 1.64 6.57 9.05
C ALA A 46 2.65 5.60 8.41
N HIS A 47 3.76 6.14 7.92
CA HIS A 47 4.93 5.36 7.54
C HIS A 47 5.68 4.81 8.74
N ALA A 48 5.64 5.52 9.87
CA ALA A 48 6.20 5.13 11.16
C ALA A 48 7.57 4.39 11.13
N PRO A 49 8.61 4.88 10.42
CA PRO A 49 9.93 4.26 10.45
C PRO A 49 10.55 4.40 11.86
N LEU A 50 11.34 3.41 12.30
CA LEU A 50 11.90 3.41 13.67
C LEU A 50 12.90 4.55 13.91
N GLU A 51 13.63 4.97 12.88
CA GLU A 51 14.42 6.20 12.89
C GLU A 51 13.51 7.40 12.51
N PRO A 52 13.31 8.38 13.41
CA PRO A 52 12.62 9.62 13.05
C PRO A 52 13.33 10.39 11.93
N MET A 53 12.63 11.29 11.25
CA MET A 53 13.29 12.16 10.28
C MET A 53 14.41 12.98 10.91
N SER A 54 15.60 12.83 10.34
CA SER A 54 16.84 13.35 10.89
C SER A 54 17.79 13.79 9.79
N VAL A 55 18.45 14.92 9.98
CA VAL A 55 19.39 15.49 9.03
C VAL A 55 20.50 16.27 9.74
N VAL A 56 21.69 16.28 9.16
CA VAL A 56 22.72 17.26 9.46
C VAL A 56 22.97 18.10 8.22
N VAL A 57 22.99 19.42 8.36
CA VAL A 57 23.26 20.37 7.29
C VAL A 57 24.44 21.25 7.69
N LYS A 58 25.38 21.46 6.77
CA LYS A 58 26.41 22.49 6.90
C LYS A 58 26.42 23.35 5.65
N LEU A 59 26.09 24.63 5.81
CA LEU A 59 26.20 25.64 4.75
C LEU A 59 27.38 26.55 5.07
N GLU A 60 28.39 26.59 4.20
CA GLU A 60 29.56 27.46 4.38
C GLU A 60 30.17 27.78 3.01
N LYS A 61 30.58 29.04 2.79
CA LYS A 61 31.37 29.46 1.60
C LYS A 61 30.74 29.03 0.26
N GLY A 62 29.42 29.16 0.12
CA GLY A 62 28.71 28.82 -1.12
C GLY A 62 28.59 27.31 -1.40
N ARG A 63 28.85 26.47 -0.40
CA ARG A 63 28.68 25.01 -0.44
C ARG A 63 27.67 24.56 0.61
N VAL A 64 26.86 23.57 0.27
CA VAL A 64 25.93 22.90 1.20
C VAL A 64 26.28 21.41 1.26
N ASP A 65 26.57 20.91 2.45
CA ASP A 65 26.70 19.48 2.71
C ASP A 65 25.52 19.01 3.57
N ILE A 66 24.86 17.93 3.16
CA ILE A 66 23.70 17.35 3.81
C ILE A 66 23.96 15.87 4.09
N TRP A 67 23.84 15.45 5.34
CA TRP A 67 23.92 14.03 5.75
C TRP A 67 22.55 13.56 6.22
N THR A 68 21.95 12.63 5.47
CA THR A 68 20.63 12.05 5.78
C THR A 68 20.45 10.72 5.06
N GLY A 69 19.52 9.89 5.55
CA GLY A 69 18.93 8.83 4.74
C GLY A 69 17.90 9.43 3.77
N THR A 70 18.01 9.15 2.47
CA THR A 70 17.02 9.62 1.49
C THR A 70 16.87 8.61 0.36
N GLN A 71 15.65 8.49 -0.18
CA GLN A 71 15.38 7.70 -1.39
C GLN A 71 15.46 8.54 -2.67
N ILE A 72 15.56 9.88 -2.54
CA ILE A 72 15.48 10.82 -3.64
C ILE A 72 16.66 11.82 -3.65
N PRO A 73 17.93 11.37 -3.60
CA PRO A 73 19.07 12.27 -3.43
C PRO A 73 19.19 13.33 -4.54
N ARG A 74 18.78 12.99 -5.77
CA ARG A 74 18.82 13.93 -6.91
C ARG A 74 17.74 15.00 -6.83
N PHE A 75 16.52 14.64 -6.44
CA PHE A 75 15.45 15.62 -6.24
C PHE A 75 15.75 16.53 -5.05
N MET A 76 16.21 15.95 -3.94
CA MET A 76 16.64 16.73 -2.77
C MET A 76 17.76 17.71 -3.12
N GLN A 77 18.76 17.31 -3.91
CA GLN A 77 19.81 18.20 -4.40
C GLN A 77 19.22 19.39 -5.19
N ALA A 78 18.27 19.13 -6.09
CA ALA A 78 17.63 20.17 -6.89
C ALA A 78 16.79 21.13 -6.04
N ASN A 79 16.01 20.59 -5.08
CA ASN A 79 15.17 21.39 -4.18
C ASN A 79 16.03 22.30 -3.28
N VAL A 80 17.14 21.77 -2.76
CA VAL A 80 18.08 22.55 -1.94
C VAL A 80 18.78 23.63 -2.76
N ALA A 81 19.18 23.32 -4.01
CA ALA A 81 19.75 24.31 -4.92
C ALA A 81 18.74 25.45 -5.20
N ALA A 82 17.49 25.11 -5.49
CA ALA A 82 16.43 26.08 -5.70
C ALA A 82 16.14 26.93 -4.46
N LEU A 83 16.11 26.32 -3.27
CA LEU A 83 15.87 27.01 -1.99
C LEU A 83 17.00 27.98 -1.61
N THR A 84 18.25 27.56 -1.81
CA THR A 84 19.43 28.32 -1.36
C THR A 84 19.95 29.30 -2.42
N GLY A 85 19.60 29.09 -3.69
CA GLY A 85 20.18 29.78 -4.84
C GLY A 85 21.62 29.36 -5.16
N ILE A 86 22.13 28.30 -4.52
CA ILE A 86 23.46 27.74 -4.77
C ILE A 86 23.38 26.77 -5.94
N ASP A 87 24.37 26.82 -6.84
CA ASP A 87 24.44 25.88 -7.97
C ASP A 87 24.43 24.43 -7.49
N ALA A 88 23.67 23.57 -8.18
CA ALA A 88 23.46 22.18 -7.77
C ALA A 88 24.79 21.39 -7.61
N GLU A 89 25.83 21.75 -8.37
CA GLU A 89 27.16 21.13 -8.24
C GLU A 89 27.85 21.39 -6.88
N ASN A 90 27.43 22.44 -6.16
CA ASN A 90 27.90 22.82 -4.83
C ASN A 90 26.97 22.34 -3.70
N VAL A 91 25.92 21.59 -4.04
CA VAL A 91 25.02 20.92 -3.09
C VAL A 91 25.37 19.43 -3.04
N HIS A 92 25.85 18.96 -1.89
CA HIS A 92 26.35 17.60 -1.71
C HIS A 92 25.48 16.82 -0.74
N ILE A 93 24.78 15.81 -1.26
CA ILE A 93 23.98 14.89 -0.46
C ILE A 93 24.82 13.65 -0.13
N HIS A 94 25.15 13.49 1.15
CA HIS A 94 25.83 12.32 1.71
C HIS A 94 24.77 11.35 2.21
N VAL A 95 24.37 10.42 1.32
CA VAL A 95 23.34 9.43 1.63
C VAL A 95 23.87 8.44 2.66
N LEU A 96 23.21 8.38 3.82
CA LEU A 96 23.53 7.46 4.90
C LEU A 96 22.56 6.27 4.92
N MET A 97 22.95 5.21 5.65
CA MET A 97 22.00 4.16 6.03
C MET A 97 20.83 4.77 6.80
N SER A 98 19.63 4.23 6.59
CA SER A 98 18.41 4.69 7.28
C SER A 98 17.80 3.56 8.11
N GLY A 99 17.21 3.92 9.25
CA GLY A 99 16.42 3.03 10.10
C GLY A 99 14.99 2.86 9.62
N GLY A 100 14.80 2.76 8.31
CA GLY A 100 13.51 2.65 7.64
C GLY A 100 13.11 3.91 6.87
N SER A 101 12.08 3.73 6.04
CA SER A 101 11.43 4.81 5.31
C SER A 101 9.99 4.41 5.01
N PHE A 102 9.84 3.28 4.31
CA PHE A 102 8.56 2.76 3.83
C PHE A 102 7.76 3.74 2.98
N GLY A 103 8.41 4.78 2.45
CA GLY A 103 7.76 5.90 1.77
C GLY A 103 8.16 7.26 2.32
N ARG A 104 8.37 7.36 3.64
CA ARG A 104 8.58 8.66 4.33
C ARG A 104 9.76 9.47 3.81
N ARG A 105 10.85 8.79 3.41
CA ARG A 105 12.08 9.41 2.88
C ARG A 105 12.06 9.61 1.35
N LEU A 106 10.89 9.50 0.73
CA LEU A 106 10.59 10.10 -0.59
C LEU A 106 10.23 11.59 -0.46
N GLU A 107 10.07 12.09 0.76
CA GLU A 107 9.86 13.51 1.07
C GLU A 107 11.15 14.10 1.68
N ASP A 108 11.37 15.39 1.47
CA ASP A 108 12.55 16.14 1.93
C ASP A 108 12.20 17.36 2.78
N ASP A 109 10.96 17.46 3.23
CA ASP A 109 10.42 18.55 4.05
C ASP A 109 11.27 18.85 5.30
N TYR A 110 11.65 17.83 6.06
CA TYR A 110 12.56 17.99 7.19
C TYR A 110 13.95 18.50 6.78
N THR A 111 14.44 18.11 5.61
CA THR A 111 15.74 18.57 5.11
C THR A 111 15.67 20.04 4.71
N LEU A 112 14.62 20.46 4.00
CA LEU A 112 14.43 21.85 3.61
C LEU A 112 14.32 22.78 4.82
N ARG A 113 13.60 22.36 5.88
CA ARG A 113 13.56 23.11 7.16
C ARG A 113 14.93 23.29 7.80
N ALA A 114 15.75 22.23 7.85
CA ALA A 114 17.10 22.33 8.41
C ALA A 114 18.01 23.22 7.55
N VAL A 115 17.82 23.23 6.22
CA VAL A 115 18.52 24.13 5.30
C VAL A 115 18.13 25.58 5.52
N GLU A 116 16.84 25.88 5.71
CA GLU A 116 16.37 27.24 6.04
C GLU A 116 17.07 27.78 7.30
N VAL A 117 17.21 26.96 8.34
CA VAL A 117 17.96 27.31 9.56
C VAL A 117 19.45 27.52 9.26
N ALA A 118 20.07 26.62 8.49
CA ALA A 118 21.48 26.72 8.14
C ALA A 118 21.81 27.98 7.33
N MET A 119 20.88 28.47 6.49
CA MET A 119 21.01 29.74 5.76
C MET A 119 21.12 30.95 6.70
N GLN A 120 20.53 30.88 7.90
CA GLN A 120 20.64 31.93 8.93
C GLN A 120 21.90 31.80 9.79
N MET A 121 22.61 30.67 9.72
CA MET A 121 23.78 30.36 10.55
C MET A 121 24.98 29.84 9.73
N PRO A 122 25.45 30.54 8.68
CA PRO A 122 26.55 30.05 7.85
C PRO A 122 27.80 29.67 8.67
N GLY A 123 28.41 28.54 8.33
CA GLY A 123 29.56 27.96 9.03
C GLY A 123 29.21 27.10 10.25
N THR A 124 27.96 27.13 10.72
CA THR A 124 27.50 26.32 11.86
C THR A 124 26.81 25.04 11.38
N PRO A 125 27.27 23.85 11.80
CA PRO A 125 26.55 22.61 11.53
C PRO A 125 25.20 22.59 12.27
N ILE A 126 24.12 22.40 11.53
CA ILE A 126 22.76 22.25 12.06
C ILE A 126 22.42 20.76 12.06
N LYS A 127 22.20 20.19 13.24
CA LYS A 127 21.61 18.85 13.38
C LYS A 127 20.16 19.00 13.78
N MET A 128 19.25 18.48 12.96
CA MET A 128 17.83 18.43 13.26
C MET A 128 17.38 16.97 13.32
N VAL A 129 16.66 16.63 14.37
CA VAL A 129 15.97 15.35 14.54
C VAL A 129 14.59 15.69 15.07
N TRP A 130 13.55 15.25 14.40
CA TRP A 130 12.21 15.38 14.95
C TRP A 130 12.05 14.51 16.18
N SER A 131 11.30 15.02 17.16
CA SER A 131 10.71 14.13 18.15
C SER A 131 9.81 13.10 17.45
N ARG A 132 9.51 11.99 18.12
CA ARG A 132 8.62 10.98 17.54
C ARG A 132 7.23 11.57 17.29
N GLU A 133 6.77 12.42 18.20
CA GLU A 133 5.52 13.14 18.12
C GLU A 133 5.47 14.07 16.90
N GLU A 134 6.53 14.85 16.67
CA GLU A 134 6.62 15.70 15.47
C GLU A 134 6.70 14.87 14.18
N ASP A 135 7.36 13.71 14.20
CA ASP A 135 7.48 12.82 13.05
C ASP A 135 6.14 12.27 12.57
N PHE A 136 5.26 11.88 13.50
CA PHE A 136 3.87 11.53 13.19
C PHE A 136 3.04 12.75 12.75
N MET A 137 3.21 13.89 13.43
CA MET A 137 2.45 15.12 13.10
C MET A 137 2.77 15.68 11.71
N HIS A 138 3.98 15.46 11.21
CA HIS A 138 4.44 15.91 9.89
C HIS A 138 4.59 14.75 8.90
N ASP A 139 3.90 13.63 9.14
CA ASP A 139 3.85 12.55 8.17
C ASP A 139 2.96 12.91 6.97
N TYR A 140 3.26 12.31 5.82
CA TYR A 140 2.44 12.32 4.62
C TYR A 140 1.80 10.95 4.46
N PRO A 141 0.69 10.65 5.13
CA PRO A 141 0.23 9.28 5.29
C PRO A 141 -0.13 8.60 3.97
N ARG A 142 -0.19 7.26 4.00
CA ARG A 142 -0.94 6.50 3.00
C ARG A 142 -2.36 7.06 2.95
N PRO A 143 -2.93 7.36 1.77
CA PRO A 143 -4.30 7.87 1.69
C PRO A 143 -5.31 6.90 2.32
N LEU A 144 -6.34 7.46 2.95
CA LEU A 144 -7.59 6.73 3.17
C LEU A 144 -8.24 6.42 1.82
N ALA A 145 -9.04 5.36 1.78
CA ALA A 145 -9.88 5.07 0.64
C ALA A 145 -11.21 4.44 1.09
N MET A 146 -12.23 4.62 0.27
CA MET A 146 -13.50 3.90 0.37
C MET A 146 -13.74 3.14 -0.93
N ALA A 147 -14.26 1.92 -0.84
CA ALA A 147 -14.72 1.18 -2.00
C ALA A 147 -16.18 0.77 -1.85
N ARG A 148 -16.91 0.83 -2.95
CA ARG A 148 -18.22 0.20 -3.10
C ARG A 148 -18.11 -0.86 -4.17
N ALA A 149 -18.59 -2.05 -3.86
CA ALA A 149 -18.52 -3.18 -4.77
C ALA A 149 -19.89 -3.81 -4.95
N GLN A 150 -20.14 -4.27 -6.17
CA GLN A 150 -21.31 -5.04 -6.57
C GLN A 150 -20.84 -6.24 -7.37
N GLY A 151 -21.49 -7.38 -7.20
CA GLY A 151 -21.05 -8.60 -7.86
C GLY A 151 -22.16 -9.62 -7.94
N LYS A 152 -21.98 -10.57 -8.85
CA LYS A 152 -22.99 -11.58 -9.15
C LYS A 152 -22.35 -12.94 -9.34
N VAL A 153 -23.03 -13.93 -8.78
CA VAL A 153 -22.72 -15.34 -8.94
C VAL A 153 -23.73 -15.96 -9.90
N THR A 154 -23.28 -16.86 -10.76
CA THR A 154 -24.14 -17.68 -11.62
C THR A 154 -23.59 -19.11 -11.65
N ASP A 155 -24.46 -20.10 -11.42
CA ASP A 155 -24.09 -21.52 -11.38
C ASP A 155 -22.89 -21.84 -10.47
N GLY A 156 -22.85 -21.22 -9.29
CA GLY A 156 -21.80 -21.42 -8.29
C GLY A 156 -20.42 -20.87 -8.71
N LYS A 157 -20.41 -19.88 -9.61
CA LYS A 157 -19.18 -19.21 -10.09
C LYS A 157 -19.35 -17.70 -10.13
N LEU A 158 -18.25 -16.98 -9.97
CA LEU A 158 -18.23 -15.53 -10.17
C LEU A 158 -18.52 -15.21 -11.64
N ALA A 159 -19.53 -14.37 -11.86
CA ALA A 159 -19.98 -13.94 -13.18
C ALA A 159 -19.74 -12.45 -13.39
N ALA A 160 -20.00 -11.61 -12.39
CA ALA A 160 -19.76 -10.17 -12.45
C ALA A 160 -19.03 -9.66 -11.21
N PHE A 161 -18.14 -8.68 -11.42
CA PHE A 161 -17.42 -7.94 -10.40
C PHE A 161 -17.33 -6.47 -10.82
N ASP A 162 -17.88 -5.58 -10.01
CA ASP A 162 -17.78 -4.14 -10.19
C ASP A 162 -17.27 -3.51 -8.89
N MET A 163 -16.22 -2.72 -8.97
CA MET A 163 -15.68 -2.00 -7.82
C MET A 163 -15.37 -0.56 -8.17
N ALA A 164 -15.96 0.36 -7.42
CA ALA A 164 -15.60 1.77 -7.43
C ALA A 164 -14.73 2.08 -6.22
N ILE A 165 -13.59 2.75 -6.41
CA ILE A 165 -12.64 3.14 -5.36
C ILE A 165 -12.50 4.67 -5.35
N ALA A 166 -12.76 5.30 -4.21
CA ALA A 166 -12.60 6.73 -4.01
C ALA A 166 -11.41 7.00 -3.07
N ALA A 167 -10.41 7.76 -3.54
CA ALA A 167 -9.23 8.11 -2.76
C ALA A 167 -8.59 9.44 -3.21
N PRO A 168 -7.88 10.16 -2.32
CA PRO A 168 -7.00 11.25 -2.72
C PRO A 168 -5.87 10.78 -3.64
N SER A 169 -5.52 11.58 -4.64
CA SER A 169 -4.43 11.27 -5.57
C SER A 169 -3.06 11.44 -4.92
N VAL A 170 -2.28 10.35 -4.89
CA VAL A 170 -0.87 10.38 -4.44
C VAL A 170 -0.01 11.10 -5.47
N ALA A 171 -0.26 10.88 -6.77
CA ALA A 171 0.48 11.53 -7.85
C ALA A 171 0.30 13.05 -7.82
N GLU A 172 -0.94 13.53 -7.68
CA GLU A 172 -1.26 14.95 -7.56
C GLU A 172 -0.59 15.55 -6.33
N SER A 173 -0.74 14.87 -5.18
CA SER A 173 -0.14 15.30 -3.93
C SER A 173 1.37 15.49 -4.08
N GLN A 174 2.09 14.54 -4.67
CA GLN A 174 3.54 14.60 -4.86
C GLN A 174 3.97 15.65 -5.89
N MET A 175 3.29 15.76 -7.03
CA MET A 175 3.63 16.76 -8.05
C MET A 175 3.39 18.20 -7.58
N ALA A 176 2.44 18.39 -6.66
CA ALA A 176 2.24 19.70 -6.02
C ALA A 176 3.49 20.18 -5.26
N ARG A 177 4.34 19.30 -4.69
CA ARG A 177 5.59 19.70 -4.02
C ARG A 177 6.61 20.32 -4.97
N VAL A 178 6.52 20.01 -6.26
CA VAL A 178 7.40 20.57 -7.30
C VAL A 178 6.66 21.56 -8.22
N ASN A 179 5.48 22.05 -7.79
CA ASN A 179 4.63 22.97 -8.54
C ASN A 179 4.32 22.50 -9.96
N GLN A 180 4.17 21.18 -10.15
CA GLN A 180 3.78 20.58 -11.42
C GLN A 180 2.34 20.07 -11.32
N PRO A 181 1.49 20.29 -12.34
CA PRO A 181 0.20 19.63 -12.43
C PRO A 181 0.39 18.16 -12.84
N ILE A 182 -0.57 17.31 -12.49
CA ILE A 182 -0.71 16.00 -13.13
C ILE A 182 -1.68 16.09 -14.31
N PHE A 183 -1.37 15.37 -15.39
CA PHE A 183 -2.24 15.27 -16.55
C PHE A 183 -2.80 13.85 -16.64
N GLY A 184 -4.13 13.76 -16.76
CA GLY A 184 -4.83 12.50 -16.87
C GLY A 184 -5.06 11.80 -15.52
N PRO A 185 -5.52 10.53 -15.57
CA PRO A 185 -5.90 9.77 -14.38
C PRO A 185 -4.70 9.36 -13.52
N ASP A 186 -4.93 9.18 -12.22
CA ASP A 186 -3.93 8.65 -11.29
C ASP A 186 -4.10 7.14 -11.13
N ILE A 187 -3.18 6.38 -11.72
CA ILE A 187 -3.18 4.92 -11.65
C ILE A 187 -3.12 4.37 -10.21
N PHE A 188 -2.54 5.12 -9.26
CA PHE A 188 -2.39 4.66 -7.90
C PHE A 188 -3.73 4.58 -7.15
N ILE A 189 -4.78 5.24 -7.62
CA ILE A 189 -6.13 5.15 -7.01
C ILE A 189 -6.66 3.72 -7.13
N VAL A 190 -6.36 3.01 -8.21
CA VAL A 190 -6.91 1.67 -8.48
C VAL A 190 -5.86 0.55 -8.58
N ALA A 191 -4.56 0.87 -8.62
CA ALA A 191 -3.47 -0.11 -8.71
C ALA A 191 -3.59 -1.21 -7.65
N GLY A 192 -3.45 -2.48 -8.04
CA GLY A 192 -3.68 -3.63 -7.16
C GLY A 192 -5.14 -4.10 -7.06
N ALA A 193 -6.07 -3.41 -7.73
CA ALA A 193 -7.45 -3.87 -7.94
C ALA A 193 -7.77 -4.01 -9.44
N TRP A 194 -7.44 -3.03 -10.29
CA TRP A 194 -7.82 -3.07 -11.72
C TRP A 194 -7.02 -4.05 -12.58
N ASP A 195 -5.78 -4.34 -12.17
CA ASP A 195 -4.75 -5.07 -12.93
C ASP A 195 -4.63 -6.53 -12.53
N GLN A 196 -5.64 -7.06 -11.82
CA GLN A 196 -5.61 -8.45 -11.37
C GLN A 196 -5.86 -9.40 -12.55
N PRO A 197 -5.08 -10.50 -12.68
CA PRO A 197 -5.04 -11.33 -13.88
C PRO A 197 -6.18 -12.38 -13.90
N PHE A 198 -7.40 -11.95 -13.59
CA PHE A 198 -8.59 -12.80 -13.50
C PHE A 198 -9.55 -12.51 -14.65
N ALA A 199 -9.93 -13.56 -15.40
CA ALA A 199 -10.94 -13.50 -16.45
C ALA A 199 -12.35 -13.67 -15.88
N ILE A 200 -12.75 -12.75 -14.98
CA ILE A 200 -14.15 -12.61 -14.57
C ILE A 200 -14.94 -12.13 -15.80
N PRO A 201 -16.08 -12.76 -16.17
CA PRO A 201 -16.78 -12.45 -17.42
C PRO A 201 -17.14 -10.97 -17.59
N ASP A 202 -17.76 -10.38 -16.56
CA ASP A 202 -18.13 -8.98 -16.50
C ASP A 202 -17.33 -8.30 -15.38
N TYR A 203 -16.28 -7.55 -15.73
CA TYR A 203 -15.31 -7.06 -14.76
C TYR A 203 -14.98 -5.59 -14.96
N ARG A 204 -15.40 -4.75 -14.01
CA ARG A 204 -15.12 -3.32 -13.99
C ARG A 204 -14.45 -2.88 -12.70
N VAL A 205 -13.47 -1.98 -12.83
CA VAL A 205 -12.89 -1.22 -11.71
C VAL A 205 -12.81 0.25 -12.10
N THR A 206 -13.45 1.10 -11.30
CA THR A 206 -13.54 2.55 -11.53
C THR A 206 -12.87 3.30 -10.38
N GLY A 207 -11.99 4.24 -10.70
CA GLY A 207 -11.33 5.13 -9.74
C GLY A 207 -12.04 6.48 -9.68
N HIS A 208 -12.23 7.00 -8.48
CA HIS A 208 -12.73 8.34 -8.21
C HIS A 208 -11.67 9.14 -7.45
N ARG A 209 -11.23 10.26 -8.02
CA ARG A 209 -10.26 11.16 -7.39
C ARG A 209 -11.02 12.14 -6.52
N VAL A 210 -10.90 11.98 -5.21
CA VAL A 210 -11.51 12.90 -4.25
C VAL A 210 -10.50 13.93 -3.75
N PRO A 211 -10.93 15.14 -3.35
CA PRO A 211 -10.04 16.13 -2.77
C PRO A 211 -9.30 15.59 -1.54
N ALA A 212 -8.01 15.88 -1.43
CA ALA A 212 -7.22 15.52 -0.26
C ALA A 212 -7.58 16.41 0.95
N MET A 213 -7.83 15.81 2.10
CA MET A 213 -8.00 16.55 3.37
C MET A 213 -6.68 16.88 4.05
N VAL A 214 -5.69 16.01 3.87
CA VAL A 214 -4.31 16.17 4.33
C VAL A 214 -3.37 15.79 3.21
N PRO A 215 -2.13 16.31 3.18
CA PRO A 215 -1.19 15.95 2.13
C PRO A 215 -0.76 14.47 2.29
N VAL A 216 -0.91 13.65 1.25
CA VAL A 216 -0.62 12.19 1.25
C VAL A 216 0.65 11.86 0.47
N SER A 217 1.24 10.68 0.68
CA SER A 217 2.37 10.21 -0.13
C SER A 217 2.38 8.69 -0.34
N SER A 218 3.40 8.23 -1.07
CA SER A 218 3.66 6.82 -1.35
C SER A 218 4.03 6.09 -0.07
N TRP A 219 3.14 5.24 0.40
CA TRP A 219 3.44 4.25 1.44
C TRP A 219 3.88 2.93 0.79
N ARG A 220 4.40 1.95 1.55
CA ARG A 220 4.92 0.68 0.99
C ARG A 220 3.88 -0.01 0.08
N SER A 221 4.19 -0.17 -1.21
CA SER A 221 3.27 -0.67 -2.27
C SER A 221 2.25 0.34 -2.82
N VAL A 222 2.38 1.63 -2.50
CA VAL A 222 1.53 2.74 -2.98
C VAL A 222 0.04 2.36 -2.96
N GLY A 223 -0.64 2.35 -4.10
CA GLY A 223 -2.06 1.98 -4.21
C GLY A 223 -2.35 0.51 -3.90
N ALA A 224 -1.50 -0.41 -4.34
CA ALA A 224 -1.71 -1.85 -4.18
C ALA A 224 -1.76 -2.28 -2.71
N SER A 225 -1.12 -1.50 -1.81
CA SER A 225 -1.16 -1.76 -0.37
C SER A 225 -2.58 -1.79 0.23
N GLY A 226 -3.49 -0.97 -0.28
CA GLY A 226 -4.87 -0.86 0.19
C GLY A 226 -5.85 -1.53 -0.76
N ASN A 227 -5.69 -1.30 -2.06
CA ASN A 227 -6.65 -1.75 -3.06
C ASN A 227 -6.73 -3.27 -3.18
N SER A 228 -5.65 -3.99 -2.89
CA SER A 228 -5.70 -5.45 -2.89
C SER A 228 -6.49 -6.02 -1.71
N PHE A 229 -6.52 -5.33 -0.56
CA PHE A 229 -7.46 -5.68 0.52
C PHE A 229 -8.91 -5.49 0.07
N LEU A 230 -9.22 -4.35 -0.58
CA LEU A 230 -10.58 -4.05 -1.07
C LEU A 230 -11.01 -5.11 -2.10
N HIS A 231 -10.18 -5.37 -3.11
CA HIS A 231 -10.43 -6.35 -4.16
C HIS A 231 -10.57 -7.77 -3.62
N GLU A 232 -9.60 -8.25 -2.84
CA GLU A 232 -9.60 -9.64 -2.38
C GLU A 232 -10.68 -9.93 -1.34
N SER A 233 -11.07 -8.94 -0.54
CA SER A 233 -12.21 -9.10 0.39
C SER A 233 -13.50 -9.37 -0.39
N PHE A 234 -13.78 -8.56 -1.41
CA PHE A 234 -15.00 -8.76 -2.21
C PHE A 234 -14.95 -10.02 -3.08
N MET A 235 -13.78 -10.34 -3.62
CA MET A 235 -13.55 -11.62 -4.33
C MET A 235 -13.88 -12.81 -3.42
N ASP A 236 -13.45 -12.77 -2.16
CA ASP A 236 -13.69 -13.85 -1.19
C ASP A 236 -15.17 -13.94 -0.78
N GLU A 237 -15.84 -12.80 -0.56
CA GLU A 237 -17.28 -12.75 -0.29
C GLU A 237 -18.10 -13.33 -1.45
N LEU A 238 -17.73 -13.05 -2.70
CA LEU A 238 -18.36 -13.68 -3.86
C LEU A 238 -18.07 -15.19 -3.95
N CYS A 239 -16.88 -15.65 -3.55
CA CYS A 239 -16.59 -17.09 -3.46
C CYS A 239 -17.49 -17.76 -2.42
N HIS A 240 -17.71 -17.11 -1.28
CA HIS A 240 -18.62 -17.57 -0.23
C HIS A 240 -20.07 -17.64 -0.72
N GLU A 241 -20.56 -16.60 -1.40
CA GLU A 241 -21.90 -16.56 -2.01
C GLU A 241 -22.06 -17.67 -3.06
N ALA A 242 -21.01 -17.95 -3.82
CA ALA A 242 -20.96 -19.03 -4.79
C ALA A 242 -20.86 -20.43 -4.20
N ALA A 243 -20.60 -20.55 -2.89
CA ALA A 243 -20.13 -21.78 -2.25
C ALA A 243 -18.94 -22.41 -3.02
N ALA A 244 -18.10 -21.56 -3.62
CA ALA A 244 -16.91 -21.95 -4.36
C ALA A 244 -15.68 -21.94 -3.43
N ASP A 245 -14.74 -22.85 -3.68
CA ASP A 245 -13.45 -22.80 -2.98
C ASP A 245 -12.64 -21.57 -3.44
N PRO A 246 -12.18 -20.69 -2.53
CA PRO A 246 -11.48 -19.47 -2.89
C PRO A 246 -10.19 -19.65 -3.70
N LEU A 247 -9.47 -20.76 -3.50
CA LEU A 247 -8.25 -21.05 -4.26
C LEU A 247 -8.61 -21.56 -5.66
N GLU A 248 -9.51 -22.54 -5.74
CA GLU A 248 -9.94 -23.11 -7.02
C GLU A 248 -10.59 -22.07 -7.94
N GLU A 249 -11.37 -21.13 -7.38
CA GLU A 249 -11.99 -20.08 -8.17
C GLU A 249 -10.97 -19.09 -8.73
N ARG A 250 -9.99 -18.68 -7.91
CA ARG A 250 -8.86 -17.85 -8.40
C ARG A 250 -8.06 -18.60 -9.46
N LEU A 251 -7.79 -19.90 -9.28
CA LEU A 251 -7.13 -20.73 -10.28
C LEU A 251 -7.96 -20.87 -11.55
N ARG A 252 -9.29 -21.01 -11.46
CA ARG A 252 -10.19 -21.07 -12.63
C ARG A 252 -10.12 -19.78 -13.45
N LEU A 253 -10.11 -18.64 -12.76
CA LEU A 253 -10.13 -17.31 -13.38
C LEU A 253 -8.75 -16.85 -13.85
N CYS A 254 -7.65 -17.36 -13.28
CA CYS A 254 -6.31 -16.82 -13.51
C CYS A 254 -5.82 -17.05 -14.95
N THR A 255 -5.50 -15.98 -15.67
CA THR A 255 -5.00 -16.02 -17.05
C THR A 255 -3.48 -15.86 -17.16
N HIS A 256 -2.80 -15.53 -16.06
CA HIS A 256 -1.36 -15.28 -16.02
C HIS A 256 -0.63 -16.49 -15.40
N ASP A 257 0.23 -17.15 -16.18
CA ASP A 257 0.93 -18.38 -15.79
C ASP A 257 1.75 -18.23 -14.49
N ALA A 258 2.50 -17.13 -14.35
CA ALA A 258 3.26 -16.87 -13.13
C ALA A 258 2.36 -16.67 -11.90
N SER A 259 1.22 -15.98 -12.05
CA SER A 259 0.24 -15.82 -10.96
C SER A 259 -0.41 -17.15 -10.57
N ARG A 260 -0.74 -17.99 -11.55
CA ARG A 260 -1.26 -19.34 -11.32
C ARG A 260 -0.28 -20.17 -10.49
N LYS A 261 1.00 -20.18 -10.86
CA LYS A 261 2.05 -20.92 -10.12
C LYS A 261 2.21 -20.42 -8.68
N VAL A 262 2.04 -19.13 -8.44
CA VAL A 262 2.07 -18.54 -7.09
C VAL A 262 0.87 -19.02 -6.25
N LEU A 263 -0.33 -19.04 -6.83
CA LEU A 263 -1.53 -19.60 -6.18
C LEU A 263 -1.38 -21.09 -5.86
N GLU A 264 -0.90 -21.89 -6.82
CA GLU A 264 -0.62 -23.32 -6.62
C GLU A 264 0.41 -23.52 -5.51
N ALA A 265 1.51 -22.76 -5.53
CA ALA A 265 2.56 -22.86 -4.52
C ALA A 265 2.07 -22.54 -3.11
N VAL A 266 1.25 -21.49 -2.91
CA VAL A 266 0.73 -21.18 -1.57
C VAL A 266 -0.29 -22.23 -1.11
N GLY A 267 -1.06 -22.80 -2.05
CA GLY A 267 -1.96 -23.93 -1.79
C GLY A 267 -1.19 -25.16 -1.28
N GLU A 268 -0.11 -25.53 -1.96
CA GLU A 268 0.78 -26.61 -1.52
C GLU A 268 1.43 -26.34 -0.17
N MET A 269 1.94 -25.11 0.05
CA MET A 269 2.62 -24.72 1.29
C MET A 269 1.71 -24.83 2.52
N SER A 270 0.44 -24.48 2.34
CA SER A 270 -0.55 -24.43 3.41
C SER A 270 -1.36 -25.72 3.57
N ASP A 271 -1.07 -26.75 2.76
CA ASP A 271 -1.89 -27.97 2.67
C ASP A 271 -3.38 -27.62 2.44
N TRP A 272 -3.62 -26.75 1.45
CA TRP A 272 -4.97 -26.27 1.15
C TRP A 272 -5.90 -27.46 0.83
N GLY A 273 -7.09 -27.40 1.40
CA GLY A 273 -8.08 -28.48 1.42
C GLY A 273 -8.04 -29.37 2.69
N ALA A 274 -6.95 -29.39 3.44
CA ALA A 274 -6.85 -30.22 4.64
C ALA A 274 -7.79 -29.77 5.77
N GLU A 275 -8.27 -30.74 6.56
CA GLU A 275 -9.12 -30.48 7.72
C GLU A 275 -8.28 -29.86 8.85
N LEU A 276 -8.58 -28.61 9.20
CA LEU A 276 -7.83 -27.87 10.22
C LEU A 276 -8.19 -28.29 11.67
N GLY A 277 -9.36 -28.91 11.86
CA GLY A 277 -9.94 -29.20 13.16
C GLY A 277 -10.76 -28.04 13.75
N PRO A 278 -11.42 -28.25 14.89
CA PRO A 278 -12.39 -27.31 15.45
C PRO A 278 -11.73 -25.99 15.90
N GLY A 279 -12.44 -24.88 15.69
CA GLY A 279 -12.01 -23.55 16.14
C GLY A 279 -10.81 -22.99 15.37
N ARG A 280 -10.53 -23.50 14.18
CA ARG A 280 -9.47 -23.01 13.28
C ARG A 280 -10.07 -22.58 11.94
N GLY A 281 -9.43 -21.62 11.30
CA GLY A 281 -9.81 -21.13 9.98
C GLY A 281 -8.58 -20.73 9.20
N ARG A 282 -8.75 -20.57 7.88
CA ARG A 282 -7.73 -20.01 7.00
C ARG A 282 -8.36 -19.04 6.00
N GLY A 283 -7.64 -18.00 5.63
CA GLY A 283 -7.99 -17.09 4.55
C GLY A 283 -6.90 -17.11 3.47
N LEU A 284 -7.27 -16.81 2.24
CA LEU A 284 -6.38 -16.69 1.09
C LEU A 284 -6.53 -15.28 0.49
N ALA A 285 -5.41 -14.66 0.13
CA ALA A 285 -5.41 -13.44 -0.68
C ALA A 285 -4.33 -13.52 -1.75
N PHE A 286 -4.59 -12.86 -2.88
CA PHE A 286 -3.67 -12.73 -3.99
C PHE A 286 -3.54 -11.27 -4.44
N CYS A 287 -2.34 -10.87 -4.85
CA CYS A 287 -2.12 -9.58 -5.51
C CYS A 287 -1.06 -9.72 -6.60
N LEU A 288 -1.38 -9.28 -7.81
CA LEU A 288 -0.39 -8.87 -8.80
C LEU A 288 -0.11 -7.39 -8.58
N SER A 289 1.10 -7.07 -8.14
CA SER A 289 1.53 -5.69 -7.92
C SER A 289 2.86 -5.46 -8.61
N PHE A 290 2.94 -4.40 -9.41
CA PHE A 290 4.19 -3.99 -10.07
C PHE A 290 4.87 -5.16 -10.84
N GLY A 291 4.06 -6.03 -11.47
CA GLY A 291 4.54 -7.19 -12.22
C GLY A 291 4.99 -8.39 -11.39
N VAL A 292 4.86 -8.32 -10.05
CA VAL A 292 5.21 -9.38 -9.11
C VAL A 292 3.92 -9.95 -8.50
N PRO A 293 3.53 -11.20 -8.83
CA PRO A 293 2.42 -11.85 -8.17
C PRO A 293 2.84 -12.42 -6.82
N VAL A 294 1.99 -12.20 -5.81
CA VAL A 294 2.13 -12.69 -4.44
C VAL A 294 0.80 -13.30 -4.00
N ALA A 295 0.84 -14.46 -3.34
CA ALA A 295 -0.31 -15.05 -2.66
C ALA A 295 0.04 -15.39 -1.22
N GLU A 296 -0.91 -15.16 -0.33
CA GLU A 296 -0.77 -15.42 1.10
C GLU A 296 -1.92 -16.28 1.62
N VAL A 297 -1.59 -17.26 2.47
CA VAL A 297 -2.57 -17.99 3.29
C VAL A 297 -2.30 -17.69 4.75
N VAL A 298 -3.33 -17.22 5.45
CA VAL A 298 -3.27 -16.91 6.88
C VAL A 298 -4.10 -17.94 7.64
N GLU A 299 -3.47 -18.68 8.56
CA GLU A 299 -4.16 -19.58 9.48
C GLU A 299 -4.42 -18.90 10.82
N VAL A 300 -5.66 -18.99 11.28
CA VAL A 300 -6.11 -18.47 12.56
C VAL A 300 -6.71 -19.56 13.44
N ARG A 301 -6.67 -19.34 14.74
CA ARG A 301 -7.41 -20.15 15.72
C ARG A 301 -8.15 -19.28 16.72
N GLN A 302 -9.32 -19.75 17.12
CA GLN A 302 -10.07 -19.19 18.24
C GLN A 302 -9.36 -19.54 19.56
N THR A 303 -9.27 -18.55 20.44
CA THR A 303 -8.81 -18.69 21.81
C THR A 303 -9.79 -18.00 22.75
N ASP A 304 -9.65 -18.21 24.06
CA ASP A 304 -10.47 -17.51 25.06
C ASP A 304 -10.28 -15.98 25.01
N ALA A 305 -9.14 -15.51 24.50
CA ALA A 305 -8.81 -14.10 24.32
C ALA A 305 -9.19 -13.54 22.93
N GLY A 306 -9.80 -14.34 22.06
CA GLY A 306 -10.13 -13.98 20.67
C GLY A 306 -9.32 -14.76 19.63
N LEU A 307 -9.33 -14.27 18.40
CA LEU A 307 -8.61 -14.89 17.28
C LEU A 307 -7.10 -14.66 17.41
N LYS A 308 -6.33 -15.74 17.23
CA LYS A 308 -4.87 -15.69 17.12
C LYS A 308 -4.45 -16.12 15.72
N ILE A 309 -3.53 -15.36 15.13
CA ILE A 309 -2.84 -15.74 13.90
C ILE A 309 -1.70 -16.72 14.27
N ASP A 310 -1.78 -17.95 13.79
CA ASP A 310 -0.79 -18.98 14.08
C ASP A 310 0.30 -19.01 13.00
N ARG A 311 -0.10 -18.98 11.72
CA ARG A 311 0.79 -19.15 10.56
C ARG A 311 0.41 -18.24 9.41
N VAL A 312 1.42 -17.79 8.67
CA VAL A 312 1.27 -17.11 7.38
C VAL A 312 2.21 -17.77 6.37
N PHE A 313 1.64 -18.22 5.26
CA PHE A 313 2.38 -18.77 4.12
C PHE A 313 2.40 -17.72 3.02
N VAL A 314 3.57 -17.43 2.47
CA VAL A 314 3.75 -16.41 1.42
C VAL A 314 4.46 -17.04 0.23
N ALA A 315 3.80 -17.06 -0.92
CA ALA A 315 4.43 -17.39 -2.20
C ALA A 315 4.55 -16.13 -3.06
N ALA A 316 5.72 -15.90 -3.65
CA ALA A 316 5.95 -14.74 -4.53
C ALA A 316 6.81 -15.12 -5.73
N GLU A 317 6.41 -14.73 -6.94
CA GLU A 317 7.25 -14.87 -8.14
C GLU A 317 8.10 -13.61 -8.31
N VAL A 318 9.38 -13.74 -7.99
CA VAL A 318 10.32 -12.61 -7.98
C VAL A 318 11.39 -12.72 -9.09
N GLY A 319 11.20 -13.64 -10.04
CA GLY A 319 12.27 -14.04 -10.93
C GLY A 319 13.45 -14.56 -10.11
N ARG A 320 14.68 -14.20 -10.48
CA ARG A 320 15.86 -14.72 -9.79
C ARG A 320 16.02 -14.13 -8.38
N VAL A 321 16.06 -15.00 -7.36
CA VAL A 321 16.43 -14.63 -5.99
C VAL A 321 17.95 -14.46 -5.92
N LEU A 322 18.40 -13.20 -5.76
CA LEU A 322 19.82 -12.88 -5.70
C LEU A 322 20.43 -13.12 -4.31
N ASP A 323 19.66 -12.79 -3.27
CA ASP A 323 20.03 -12.93 -1.86
C ASP A 323 18.86 -13.57 -1.12
N PRO A 324 18.92 -14.88 -0.82
CA PRO A 324 17.84 -15.59 -0.14
C PRO A 324 17.54 -15.06 1.26
N VAL A 325 18.57 -14.59 1.98
CA VAL A 325 18.40 -14.07 3.36
C VAL A 325 17.66 -12.74 3.33
N ASN A 326 18.07 -11.83 2.43
CA ASN A 326 17.37 -10.58 2.26
C ASN A 326 15.95 -10.78 1.69
N PHE A 327 15.76 -11.73 0.78
CA PHE A 327 14.44 -12.08 0.25
C PHE A 327 13.49 -12.52 1.38
N GLU A 328 13.92 -13.47 2.23
CA GLU A 328 13.14 -13.93 3.37
C GLU A 328 12.84 -12.80 4.35
N ALA A 329 13.82 -11.94 4.64
CA ALA A 329 13.64 -10.78 5.50
C ALA A 329 12.66 -9.76 4.93
N GLN A 330 12.65 -9.52 3.62
CA GLN A 330 11.74 -8.56 2.97
C GLN A 330 10.29 -9.02 3.03
N LEU A 331 10.02 -10.29 2.71
CA LEU A 331 8.66 -10.85 2.75
C LEU A 331 8.17 -11.03 4.19
N SER A 332 8.99 -11.58 5.08
CA SER A 332 8.61 -11.72 6.50
C SER A 332 8.36 -10.36 7.15
N GLY A 333 9.22 -9.37 6.83
CA GLY A 333 9.02 -7.99 7.26
C GLY A 333 7.77 -7.36 6.66
N ALA A 334 7.40 -7.69 5.41
CA ALA A 334 6.17 -7.22 4.78
C ALA A 334 4.92 -7.78 5.49
N VAL A 335 4.91 -9.06 5.85
CA VAL A 335 3.81 -9.68 6.62
C VAL A 335 3.66 -9.01 7.98
N ILE A 336 4.76 -8.86 8.74
CA ILE A 336 4.73 -8.19 10.06
C ILE A 336 4.21 -6.76 9.93
N TRP A 337 4.69 -6.05 8.91
CA TRP A 337 4.30 -4.68 8.61
C TRP A 337 2.81 -4.58 8.26
N GLY A 338 2.33 -5.41 7.33
CA GLY A 338 0.95 -5.45 6.87
C GLY A 338 -0.02 -5.82 7.99
N LEU A 339 0.27 -6.87 8.76
CA LEU A 339 -0.56 -7.29 9.89
C LEU A 339 -0.62 -6.22 10.98
N GLY A 340 0.52 -5.61 11.36
CA GLY A 340 0.53 -4.53 12.34
C GLY A 340 -0.37 -3.38 11.93
N HIS A 341 -0.29 -2.99 10.66
CA HIS A 341 -1.09 -1.91 10.12
C HIS A 341 -2.58 -2.25 10.01
N ALA A 342 -2.90 -3.49 9.61
CA ALA A 342 -4.28 -3.94 9.47
C ALA A 342 -5.00 -4.11 10.82
N MET A 343 -4.26 -4.48 11.88
CA MET A 343 -4.85 -4.84 13.17
C MET A 343 -4.86 -3.71 14.20
N ASN A 344 -3.81 -2.88 14.21
CA ASN A 344 -3.53 -2.02 15.37
C ASN A 344 -3.41 -0.52 15.01
N CYS A 345 -3.39 -0.17 13.72
CA CYS A 345 -2.98 1.16 13.28
C CYS A 345 -4.08 1.90 12.53
N GLU A 346 -4.26 3.16 12.88
CA GLU A 346 -4.99 4.14 12.09
C GLU A 346 -4.47 5.55 12.43
N LEU A 347 -4.52 6.45 11.46
CA LEU A 347 -4.44 7.89 11.72
C LEU A 347 -5.83 8.51 11.54
N THR A 348 -6.33 9.15 12.58
CA THR A 348 -7.51 10.00 12.53
C THR A 348 -7.12 11.45 12.73
N TYR A 349 -7.92 12.38 12.20
CA TYR A 349 -7.62 13.81 12.21
C TYR A 349 -8.75 14.61 12.86
N ARG A 350 -8.35 15.61 13.65
CA ARG A 350 -9.24 16.64 14.19
C ARG A 350 -8.60 18.00 13.95
N ASP A 351 -9.35 18.91 13.33
CA ASP A 351 -8.89 20.27 13.00
C ASP A 351 -7.54 20.30 12.25
N GLY A 352 -7.32 19.31 11.38
CA GLY A 352 -6.07 19.15 10.60
C GLY A 352 -4.90 18.51 11.35
N VAL A 353 -5.08 18.08 12.61
CA VAL A 353 -4.03 17.48 13.44
C VAL A 353 -4.26 15.98 13.64
N PRO A 354 -3.27 15.10 13.41
CA PRO A 354 -3.41 13.68 13.68
C PRO A 354 -3.57 13.41 15.17
N GLN A 355 -4.43 12.45 15.53
CA GLN A 355 -4.74 12.12 16.92
C GLN A 355 -3.81 11.06 17.50
N GLN A 356 -3.13 10.30 16.66
CA GLN A 356 -2.10 9.35 17.03
C GLN A 356 -0.74 9.96 16.70
N ASP A 357 0.00 10.33 17.75
CA ASP A 357 1.28 11.05 17.62
C ASP A 357 2.49 10.16 17.89
N ASN A 358 2.32 8.94 18.40
CA ASN A 358 3.42 8.06 18.75
C ASN A 358 2.95 6.59 18.86
N TYR A 359 3.88 5.65 18.97
CA TYR A 359 3.67 4.20 18.99
C TYR A 359 2.81 3.66 20.16
N HIS A 360 2.52 4.49 21.17
CA HIS A 360 1.58 4.12 22.23
C HIS A 360 0.11 4.29 21.80
N LEU A 361 -0.13 5.07 20.74
CA LEU A 361 -1.45 5.26 20.09
C LEU A 361 -1.50 4.66 18.68
N TYR A 362 -0.34 4.39 18.07
CA TYR A 362 -0.18 3.75 16.76
C TYR A 362 0.74 2.53 16.88
N GLU A 363 0.21 1.45 17.45
CA GLU A 363 1.04 0.33 17.88
C GLU A 363 1.34 -0.63 16.72
N GLY A 364 2.60 -0.75 16.30
CA GLY A 364 3.00 -1.81 15.37
C GLY A 364 2.79 -3.22 15.96
N LEU A 365 2.89 -4.25 15.11
CA LEU A 365 2.74 -5.65 15.56
C LEU A 365 3.78 -5.99 16.64
N ARG A 366 3.34 -6.60 17.74
CA ARG A 366 4.22 -7.03 18.84
C ARG A 366 4.67 -8.48 18.66
N LEU A 367 5.81 -8.82 19.29
CA LEU A 367 6.40 -10.18 19.22
C LEU A 367 5.42 -11.29 19.60
N TYR A 368 4.52 -11.05 20.57
CA TYR A 368 3.53 -12.05 20.99
C TYR A 368 2.38 -12.23 19.98
N GLN A 369 2.17 -11.24 19.10
CA GLN A 369 1.20 -11.27 18.00
C GLN A 369 1.83 -11.84 16.71
N THR A 370 3.16 -11.86 16.60
CA THR A 370 3.86 -12.31 15.39
C THR A 370 3.60 -13.80 15.13
N PRO A 371 3.04 -14.16 13.96
CA PRO A 371 2.82 -15.55 13.58
C PRO A 371 4.11 -16.21 13.13
N ARG A 372 4.08 -17.53 12.95
CA ARG A 372 5.14 -18.21 12.19
C ARG A 372 4.95 -17.88 10.70
N ILE A 373 5.99 -17.37 10.07
CA ILE A 373 5.94 -16.96 8.65
C ILE A 373 6.78 -17.95 7.84
N GLU A 374 6.21 -18.46 6.76
CA GLU A 374 6.88 -19.35 5.81
C GLU A 374 6.84 -18.72 4.43
N VAL A 375 8.01 -18.52 3.83
CA VAL A 375 8.13 -17.82 2.54
C VAL A 375 8.66 -18.76 1.47
N ARG A 376 8.16 -18.63 0.25
CA ARG A 376 8.66 -19.33 -0.94
C ARG A 376 8.78 -18.35 -2.10
N GLY A 377 10.01 -18.11 -2.53
CA GLY A 377 10.30 -17.43 -3.78
C GLY A 377 10.19 -18.39 -4.94
N LEU A 378 9.39 -18.03 -5.94
CA LEU A 378 9.38 -18.68 -7.24
C LEU A 378 10.31 -17.92 -8.17
N GLU A 379 11.11 -18.67 -8.92
CA GLU A 379 12.04 -18.17 -9.94
C GLU A 379 11.63 -18.69 -11.32
N ASN A 380 10.32 -18.81 -11.57
CA ASN A 380 9.77 -19.40 -12.79
C ASN A 380 9.55 -18.36 -13.90
N GLY A 381 9.54 -17.07 -13.55
CA GLY A 381 9.37 -15.97 -14.47
C GLY A 381 10.63 -15.67 -15.29
N GLY A 382 10.42 -15.06 -16.47
CA GLY A 382 11.49 -14.41 -17.21
C GLY A 382 12.00 -13.14 -16.50
N LYS A 383 12.60 -12.20 -17.22
CA LYS A 383 12.91 -10.88 -16.65
C LYS A 383 11.61 -10.21 -16.20
N LEU A 384 11.48 -9.93 -14.92
CA LEU A 384 10.42 -9.05 -14.41
C LEU A 384 10.51 -7.68 -15.11
N PRO A 385 9.36 -7.02 -15.37
CA PRO A 385 9.38 -5.67 -15.91
C PRO A 385 10.14 -4.75 -14.95
N VAL A 386 11.13 -4.03 -15.47
CA VAL A 386 11.79 -2.96 -14.74
C VAL A 386 10.89 -1.74 -14.89
N PHE A 387 10.42 -1.18 -13.77
CA PHE A 387 9.80 0.14 -13.78
C PHE A 387 10.81 1.14 -14.32
N GLY A 388 10.48 1.72 -15.48
CA GLY A 388 11.27 2.74 -16.17
C GLY A 388 10.34 3.73 -16.85
#